data_AF-A0A5N6XKY0-F1
#
_entry.id   AF-A0A5N6XKY0-F1
#
_cell.length_a   1.000
_cell.length_b   1.000
_cell.length_c   1.000
_cell.angle_alpha   90.00
_cell.angle_beta   90.00
_cell.angle_gamma   90.00
#
_symmetry.space_group_name_H-M   'P 1'
#
loop_
_entity.id
_entity.type
_entity.pdbx_description
1 polymer ?
#
loop_
_entity_poly.entity_id
_entity_poly.type
_entity_poly.pdbx_seq_one_letter_code
_entity_poly.pdbx_strand_id
1 'polypeptide(L)'
;MLVVYVSKAVLPILRQHGSGHIFQISSVGGRRGVPGLWAYQSAKWVLGGFSTVLAREVAPLGINVIVVEPGGMKTDSAGSSMKISQVSKPYESTVGYGRYASEEFRKGTIHIKQGCKHYYWVVE
;
A
#
# COMPACT_ATOMS: atom_id res chain seq x y z
N MET A 1 -10.54 -4.37 -6.54
CA MET A 1 -11.86 -3.97 -7.04
C MET A 1 -12.78 -3.33 -5.99
N LEU A 2 -12.69 -3.66 -4.69
CA LEU A 2 -13.56 -3.09 -3.64
C LEU A 2 -13.65 -1.55 -3.67
N VAL A 3 -12.52 -0.86 -3.83
CA VAL A 3 -12.48 0.61 -3.84
C VAL A 3 -13.34 1.24 -4.92
N VAL A 4 -13.43 0.60 -6.10
CA VAL A 4 -14.23 1.09 -7.22
C VAL A 4 -15.72 1.00 -6.88
N TYR A 5 -16.16 -0.11 -6.27
CA TYR A 5 -17.56 -0.28 -5.89
C TYR A 5 -17.98 0.71 -4.82
N VAL A 6 -17.15 0.90 -3.78
CA VAL A 6 -17.45 1.87 -2.73
C VAL A 6 -17.50 3.29 -3.30
N SER A 7 -16.49 3.71 -4.08
CA SER A 7 -16.53 5.02 -4.74
C SER A 7 -17.78 5.22 -5.58
N LYS A 8 -18.16 4.25 -6.42
CA LYS A 8 -19.40 4.32 -7.22
C LYS A 8 -20.65 4.49 -6.35
N ALA A 9 -20.72 3.83 -5.20
CA ALA A 9 -21.86 3.93 -4.30
C ALA A 9 -21.94 5.29 -3.59
N VAL A 10 -20.80 5.89 -3.19
CA VAL A 10 -20.83 7.16 -2.42
C VAL A 10 -20.95 8.39 -3.31
N LEU A 11 -20.45 8.34 -4.56
CA LEU A 11 -20.36 9.50 -5.44
C LEU A 11 -21.70 10.20 -5.70
N PRO A 12 -22.83 9.49 -5.93
CA PRO A 12 -24.13 10.15 -6.10
C PRO A 12 -24.53 11.01 -4.89
N ILE A 13 -24.23 10.52 -3.67
CA ILE A 13 -24.56 11.19 -2.41
C ILE A 13 -23.71 12.46 -2.27
N LEU A 14 -22.39 12.34 -2.45
CA LEU A 14 -21.49 13.49 -2.34
C LEU A 14 -21.77 14.55 -3.42
N ARG A 15 -22.14 14.12 -4.63
CA ARG A 15 -22.55 15.03 -5.71
C ARG A 15 -23.81 15.80 -5.36
N GLN A 16 -24.81 15.15 -4.74
CA GLN A 16 -26.02 15.83 -4.28
C GLN A 16 -25.72 16.87 -3.19
N HIS A 17 -24.75 16.59 -2.33
CA HIS A 17 -24.27 17.53 -1.30
C HIS A 17 -23.40 18.67 -1.86
N GLY A 18 -22.85 18.54 -3.08
CA GLY A 18 -21.95 19.51 -3.69
C GLY A 18 -20.58 19.65 -3.00
N SER A 19 -20.28 18.77 -2.03
CA SER A 19 -19.00 18.75 -1.32
C SER A 19 -18.76 17.39 -0.65
N GLY A 20 -17.50 17.04 -0.40
CA GLY A 20 -17.17 15.85 0.39
C GLY A 20 -15.73 15.40 0.32
N HIS A 21 -15.40 14.37 1.10
CA HIS A 21 -14.07 13.77 1.14
C HIS A 21 -14.16 12.24 1.06
N ILE A 22 -13.33 11.63 0.20
CA ILE A 22 -13.14 10.18 0.12
C ILE A 22 -11.71 9.87 0.59
N PHE A 23 -11.59 9.14 1.70
CA PHE A 23 -10.30 8.66 2.20
C PHE A 23 -10.07 7.20 1.78
N GLN A 24 -8.95 6.93 1.14
CA GLN A 24 -8.59 5.61 0.66
C GLN A 24 -7.28 5.14 1.30
N ILE A 25 -7.29 3.92 1.85
CA ILE A 25 -6.13 3.36 2.56
C ILE A 25 -5.27 2.52 1.60
N SER A 26 -4.12 3.08 1.24
CA SER A 26 -3.08 2.44 0.45
C SER A 26 -1.95 1.91 1.37
N SER A 27 -0.69 2.10 0.99
CA SER A 27 0.54 1.65 1.66
C SER A 27 1.74 2.29 0.96
N VAL A 28 2.87 2.42 1.65
CA VAL A 28 4.16 2.73 1.00
C VAL A 28 4.55 1.69 -0.07
N GLY A 29 3.97 0.48 -0.03
CA GLY A 29 4.05 -0.50 -1.11
C GLY A 29 3.38 -0.05 -2.42
N GLY A 30 2.58 1.02 -2.40
CA GLY A 30 2.05 1.73 -3.57
C GLY A 30 3.10 2.56 -4.33
N ARG A 31 4.30 2.74 -3.75
CA ARG A 31 5.39 3.55 -4.29
C ARG A 31 6.71 2.79 -4.42
N ARG A 32 6.82 1.62 -3.79
CA ARG A 32 8.02 0.79 -3.74
C ARG A 32 7.76 -0.58 -4.37
N GLY A 33 8.85 -1.23 -4.79
CA GLY A 33 8.86 -2.58 -5.31
C GLY A 33 9.81 -3.46 -4.49
N VAL A 34 9.25 -4.41 -3.74
CA VAL A 34 9.96 -5.44 -2.99
C VAL A 34 9.69 -6.81 -3.62
N PRO A 35 10.73 -7.59 -3.99
CA PRO A 35 10.56 -8.96 -4.46
C PRO A 35 9.76 -9.81 -3.47
N GLY A 36 8.85 -10.63 -3.99
CA GLY A 36 7.95 -11.47 -3.17
C GLY A 36 6.65 -10.81 -2.71
N LEU A 37 6.52 -9.48 -2.84
CA LEU A 37 5.29 -8.74 -2.49
C LEU A 37 4.55 -8.20 -3.72
N TRP A 38 4.75 -8.81 -4.90
CA TRP A 38 4.20 -8.30 -6.16
C TRP A 38 2.67 -8.16 -6.11
N ALA A 39 1.94 -9.16 -5.62
CA ALA A 39 0.47 -9.14 -5.61
C ALA A 39 -0.07 -7.98 -4.75
N TYR A 40 0.51 -7.81 -3.56
CA TYR A 40 0.17 -6.73 -2.65
C TYR A 40 0.51 -5.36 -3.23
N GLN A 41 1.75 -5.17 -3.70
CA GLN A 41 2.21 -3.88 -4.22
C GLN A 41 1.46 -3.50 -5.49
N SER A 42 1.26 -4.42 -6.43
CA SER A 42 0.46 -4.16 -7.63
C SER A 42 -0.94 -3.67 -7.28
N ALA A 43 -1.61 -4.29 -6.30
CA ALA A 43 -2.92 -3.83 -5.85
C ALA A 43 -2.89 -2.40 -5.26
N LYS A 44 -1.81 -2.03 -4.55
CA LYS A 44 -1.63 -0.69 -3.97
C LYS A 44 -1.26 0.37 -5.02
N TRP A 45 -0.51 0.00 -6.06
CA TRP A 45 -0.26 0.85 -7.22
C TRP A 45 -1.54 1.13 -8.00
N VAL A 46 -2.37 0.09 -8.25
CA VAL A 46 -3.67 0.25 -8.91
C VAL A 46 -4.56 1.22 -8.13
N LEU A 47 -4.56 1.15 -6.80
CA LEU A 47 -5.28 2.10 -5.97
C LEU A 47 -4.80 3.53 -6.23
N GLY A 48 -3.50 3.80 -6.16
CA GLY A 48 -2.96 5.14 -6.42
C GLY A 48 -3.30 5.69 -7.80
N GLY A 49 -3.21 4.87 -8.85
CA GLY A 49 -3.62 5.24 -10.21
C GLY A 49 -5.10 5.58 -10.30
N PHE A 50 -5.97 4.71 -9.75
CA PHE A 50 -7.41 4.94 -9.69
C PHE A 50 -7.78 6.22 -8.95
N SER A 51 -7.22 6.44 -7.76
CA SER A 51 -7.47 7.62 -6.93
C SER A 51 -7.05 8.92 -7.62
N THR A 52 -5.91 8.89 -8.32
CA THR A 52 -5.38 10.06 -9.04
C THR A 52 -6.32 10.51 -10.15
N VAL A 53 -6.87 9.56 -10.90
CA VAL A 53 -7.85 9.87 -11.96
C VAL A 53 -9.15 10.34 -11.34
N LEU A 54 -9.69 9.60 -10.36
CA LEU A 54 -10.95 9.93 -9.71
C LEU A 54 -10.93 11.33 -9.09
N ALA A 55 -9.83 11.71 -8.40
CA ALA A 55 -9.67 13.03 -7.81
C ALA A 55 -9.88 14.16 -8.81
N ARG A 56 -9.37 14.00 -10.04
CA ARG A 56 -9.50 14.99 -11.11
C ARG A 56 -10.93 15.05 -11.66
N GLU A 57 -11.59 13.90 -11.79
CA GLU A 57 -12.96 13.82 -12.28
C GLU A 57 -13.96 14.51 -11.34
N VAL A 58 -13.74 14.40 -10.02
CA VAL A 58 -14.72 14.84 -9.01
C VAL A 58 -14.39 16.19 -8.37
N ALA A 59 -13.19 16.73 -8.60
CA ALA A 59 -12.79 18.04 -8.09
C ALA A 59 -13.75 19.19 -8.47
N PRO A 60 -14.26 19.30 -9.72
CA PRO A 60 -15.23 20.33 -10.08
C PRO A 60 -16.57 20.22 -9.34
N LEU A 61 -16.84 19.05 -8.73
CA LEU A 61 -18.06 18.77 -7.97
C LEU A 61 -17.90 19.09 -6.47
N GLY A 62 -16.78 19.70 -6.06
CA GLY A 62 -16.47 20.00 -4.66
C GLY A 62 -16.01 18.80 -3.83
N ILE A 63 -15.69 17.66 -4.48
CA ILE A 63 -15.31 16.42 -3.82
C ILE A 63 -13.79 16.25 -3.86
N ASN A 64 -13.20 15.92 -2.72
CA ASN A 64 -11.78 15.65 -2.57
C ASN A 64 -11.52 14.15 -2.38
N VAL A 65 -10.46 13.63 -2.99
CA VAL A 65 -10.00 12.25 -2.78
C VAL A 65 -8.60 12.28 -2.17
N ILE A 66 -8.44 11.62 -1.02
CA ILE A 66 -7.20 11.60 -0.25
C ILE A 66 -6.75 10.14 -0.10
N VAL A 67 -5.51 9.86 -0.48
CA VAL A 67 -4.89 8.55 -0.32
C VAL A 67 -3.93 8.58 0.86
N VAL A 68 -4.14 7.70 1.81
CA VAL A 68 -3.24 7.50 2.95
C VAL A 68 -2.32 6.33 2.63
N GLU A 69 -1.00 6.51 2.74
CA GLU A 69 0.00 5.49 2.41
C GLU A 69 0.83 5.07 3.63
N PRO A 70 0.29 4.23 4.54
CA PRO A 70 1.01 3.85 5.75
C PRO A 70 2.27 3.03 5.47
N GLY A 71 3.28 3.22 6.34
CA GLY A 71 4.46 2.37 6.45
C GLY A 71 4.26 1.19 7.39
N GLY A 72 5.36 0.68 7.97
CA GLY A 72 5.27 -0.30 9.05
C GLY A 72 4.53 0.30 10.25
N MET A 73 3.45 -0.34 10.68
CA MET A 73 2.65 0.06 11.84
C MET A 73 2.58 -1.09 12.83
N LYS A 74 2.34 -0.80 14.10
CA LYS A 74 2.12 -1.82 15.16
C LYS A 74 0.73 -2.47 15.02
N THR A 75 0.54 -3.19 13.92
CA THR A 75 -0.65 -4.01 13.64
C THR A 75 -0.20 -5.41 13.24
N ASP A 76 -1.06 -6.42 13.39
CA ASP A 76 -0.74 -7.81 13.02
C ASP A 76 -0.71 -8.07 11.50
N SER A 77 -0.60 -7.00 10.69
CA SER A 77 -0.62 -7.08 9.23
C SER A 77 0.61 -7.77 8.64
N ALA A 78 1.74 -7.77 9.35
CA ALA A 78 2.96 -8.51 8.98
C ALA A 78 3.16 -9.78 9.84
N GLY A 79 2.21 -10.08 10.74
CA GLY A 79 2.26 -11.25 11.62
C GLY A 79 1.35 -12.38 11.12
N SER A 80 0.32 -12.75 11.88
CA SER A 80 -0.48 -13.96 11.60
C SER A 80 -1.25 -13.91 10.27
N SER A 81 -1.49 -12.70 9.76
CA SER A 81 -2.28 -12.43 8.55
C SER A 81 -1.49 -12.63 7.25
N MET A 82 -0.18 -12.87 7.30
CA MET A 82 0.67 -13.03 6.11
C MET A 82 1.19 -14.47 6.00
N LYS A 83 0.69 -15.20 5.00
CA LYS A 83 1.22 -16.54 4.66
C LYS A 83 2.41 -16.40 3.72
N ILE A 84 3.56 -16.89 4.15
CA ILE A 84 4.78 -16.92 3.36
C ILE A 84 4.94 -18.33 2.77
N SER A 85 4.81 -18.44 1.45
CA SER A 85 5.03 -19.69 0.73
C SER A 85 6.52 -20.03 0.61
N GLN A 86 6.83 -21.31 0.39
CA GLN A 86 8.20 -21.74 0.11
C GLN A 86 8.68 -21.12 -1.21
N VAL A 87 9.85 -20.49 -1.16
CA VAL A 87 10.49 -19.88 -2.34
C VAL A 87 11.30 -20.95 -3.06
N SER A 88 11.19 -21.02 -4.38
CA SER A 88 12.00 -21.98 -5.15
C SER A 88 13.46 -21.54 -5.22
N LYS A 89 14.36 -22.52 -5.30
CA LYS A 89 15.82 -22.33 -5.24
C LYS A 89 16.37 -21.20 -6.13
N PRO A 90 15.91 -21.01 -7.39
CA PRO A 90 16.40 -19.92 -8.24
C PRO A 90 16.09 -18.51 -7.74
N TYR A 91 15.06 -18.35 -6.89
CA TYR A 91 14.62 -17.04 -6.37
C TYR A 91 14.97 -16.82 -4.90
N GLU A 92 15.71 -17.74 -4.26
CA GLU A 92 16.12 -17.60 -2.86
C GLU A 92 16.91 -16.31 -2.60
N SER A 93 17.81 -15.94 -3.52
CA SER A 93 18.63 -14.72 -3.39
C SER A 93 17.85 -13.41 -3.56
N THR A 94 16.61 -13.46 -4.06
CA THR A 94 15.78 -12.27 -4.34
C THR A 94 14.49 -12.28 -3.53
N VAL A 95 13.54 -13.17 -3.88
CA VAL A 95 12.27 -13.34 -3.18
C VAL A 95 12.49 -13.88 -1.75
N GLY A 96 13.49 -14.75 -1.57
CA GLY A 96 13.86 -15.24 -0.24
C GLY A 96 14.38 -14.15 0.68
N TYR A 97 15.10 -13.15 0.14
CA TYR A 97 15.49 -11.95 0.91
C TYR A 97 14.26 -11.11 1.31
N GLY A 98 13.28 -10.95 0.41
CA GLY A 98 12.01 -10.28 0.71
C GLY A 98 11.23 -10.97 1.85
N ARG A 99 11.30 -12.30 1.92
CA ARG A 99 10.79 -13.09 3.06
C ARG A 99 11.55 -12.80 4.35
N TYR A 100 12.89 -12.73 4.32
CA TYR A 100 13.69 -12.43 5.52
C TYR A 100 13.36 -11.03 6.07
N ALA A 101 13.27 -10.04 5.18
CA ALA A 101 12.91 -8.67 5.56
C ALA A 101 11.52 -8.60 6.20
N SER A 102 10.52 -9.35 5.70
CA SER A 102 9.19 -9.38 6.28
C SER A 102 9.14 -10.09 7.64
N GLU A 103 9.96 -11.13 7.84
CA GLU A 103 10.14 -11.77 9.16
C GLU A 103 10.85 -10.86 10.17
N GLU A 104 11.78 -9.99 9.75
CA GLU A 104 12.41 -8.97 10.62
C GLU A 104 11.45 -7.83 10.98
N PHE A 105 10.68 -7.32 10.02
CA PHE A 105 9.59 -6.37 10.28
C PHE A 105 8.60 -6.93 11.32
N ARG A 106 8.30 -8.23 11.26
CA ARG A 106 7.45 -8.93 12.23
C ARG A 106 8.04 -8.97 13.65
N LYS A 107 9.36 -9.02 13.80
CA LYS A 107 10.06 -9.07 15.10
C LYS A 107 10.28 -7.69 15.72
N GLY A 108 9.95 -6.61 15.00
CA GLY A 108 10.22 -5.24 15.45
C GLY A 108 11.72 -4.89 15.48
N THR A 109 12.57 -5.75 14.91
CA THR A 109 14.02 -5.55 14.84
C THR A 109 14.37 -5.05 13.45
N ILE A 110 14.72 -3.77 13.32
CA ILE A 110 15.27 -3.23 12.08
C ILE A 110 16.79 -3.30 12.19
N HIS A 111 17.41 -4.34 11.62
CA HIS A 111 18.86 -4.31 11.36
C HIS A 111 19.10 -3.84 9.94
N ILE A 112 19.57 -2.60 9.81
CA ILE A 112 19.96 -2.03 8.52
C ILE A 112 21.27 -2.69 8.09
N LYS A 113 21.22 -3.62 7.12
CA LYS A 113 22.44 -4.06 6.43
C LYS A 113 22.92 -2.94 5.49
N GLN A 114 24.04 -2.31 5.86
CA GLN A 114 24.74 -1.34 5.02
C GLN A 114 25.09 -1.99 3.66
N GLY A 115 24.56 -1.45 2.57
CA GLY A 115 24.89 -1.89 1.21
C GLY A 115 23.93 -1.42 0.11
N CYS A 116 22.64 -1.18 0.42
CA CYS A 116 21.66 -0.70 -0.56
C CYS A 116 21.45 0.81 -0.44
N LYS A 117 21.82 1.56 -1.50
CA LYS A 117 21.84 3.03 -1.58
C LYS A 117 20.46 3.72 -1.60
N HIS A 118 19.52 3.37 -0.73
CA HIS A 118 18.27 4.13 -0.59
C HIS A 118 17.86 4.22 0.89
N TYR A 119 18.20 5.34 1.51
CA TYR A 119 17.84 5.72 2.88
C TYR A 119 16.48 6.43 2.88
N TYR A 120 15.49 6.02 3.69
CA TYR A 120 14.39 6.93 4.06
C TYR A 120 13.79 6.61 5.44
N TRP A 121 13.58 7.69 6.18
CA TRP A 121 13.04 7.84 7.53
C TRP A 121 11.65 7.20 7.71
N VAL A 122 11.47 6.49 8.83
CA VAL A 122 10.15 6.17 9.39
C VAL A 122 9.91 7.23 10.46
N VAL A 123 8.90 8.07 10.25
CA VAL A 123 8.49 9.13 11.18
C VAL A 123 7.95 8.47 12.46
N GLU A 124 8.38 8.98 13.62
CA GLU A 124 7.82 8.65 14.95
C GLU A 124 6.34 9.02 15.07
#